data_AF-A0A2D8C0G0-F1
#
_entry.id   AF-A0A2D8C0G0-F1
#
_cell.length_a   1.000
_cell.length_b   1.000
_cell.length_c   1.000
_cell.angle_alpha   90.00
_cell.angle_beta   90.00
_cell.angle_gamma   90.00
#
_symmetry.space_group_name_H-M   'P 1'
#
loop_
_entity.id
_entity.type
_entity.pdbx_description
1 polymer ?
#
loop_
_entity_poly.entity_id
_entity_poly.type
_entity_poly.pdbx_seq_one_letter_code
_entity_poly.pdbx_strand_id
1 'polypeptide(L)'
;MKFKALSFIILVAGLSFFSSCDGDSENPLEQQQSNPVPQPGDADGVMAAIKAKSNTPSGTPSVPGMPDILLDVASANFYSTSGGSSLVNVGEVMLNDFKLQNISGNTYINNFTDITLGINSGQANGWKVAGANGFDGFTHTTAKVMPGVVKFASNQSETISISSSVTLSIQSVPSGVDNILWVISDGSKVVTKESRATSITFSTSELSGMKTTGQGIIQVAAYNSESRTIGGKKIYFINETVDSKFVTLN
;
A
#
# COMPACT_ATOMS: atom_id res chain seq x y z
N MET A 1 21.83 81.39 -23.35
CA MET A 1 21.20 82.47 -22.55
C MET A 1 19.96 81.87 -21.89
N LYS A 2 19.77 82.17 -20.60
CA LYS A 2 18.87 81.51 -19.64
C LYS A 2 17.40 81.50 -20.08
N PHE A 3 16.65 80.44 -19.79
CA PHE A 3 15.31 80.56 -19.18
C PHE A 3 14.97 79.30 -18.37
N LYS A 4 14.76 79.53 -17.06
CA LYS A 4 14.21 78.58 -16.09
C LYS A 4 12.69 78.67 -16.14
N ALA A 5 12.02 77.52 -16.21
CA ALA A 5 10.72 77.30 -15.60
C ALA A 5 10.44 75.79 -15.70
N LEU A 6 10.54 75.06 -14.59
CA LEU A 6 9.85 73.77 -14.50
C LEU A 6 9.13 73.68 -13.18
N SER A 7 7.82 73.59 -13.33
CA SER A 7 6.79 73.60 -12.30
C SER A 7 6.85 72.38 -11.40
N PHE A 8 6.47 72.68 -10.17
CA PHE A 8 6.06 71.79 -9.09
C PHE A 8 4.78 71.03 -9.49
N ILE A 9 4.82 69.70 -9.61
CA ILE A 9 3.63 68.83 -9.48
C ILE A 9 4.08 67.55 -8.75
N ILE A 10 3.68 67.43 -7.49
CA ILE A 10 3.62 66.18 -6.73
C ILE A 10 2.14 65.83 -6.62
N LEU A 11 1.72 64.68 -7.15
CA LEU A 11 0.53 63.98 -6.67
C LEU A 11 0.65 62.47 -6.91
N VAL A 12 1.17 61.81 -5.88
CA VAL A 12 0.91 60.47 -5.35
C VAL A 12 0.07 59.53 -6.24
N ALA A 13 0.74 58.53 -6.82
CA ALA A 13 0.16 57.25 -7.23
C ALA A 13 0.92 56.14 -6.49
N GLY A 14 0.20 55.31 -5.75
CA GLY A 14 0.78 54.22 -4.95
C GLY A 14 -0.30 53.44 -4.23
N LEU A 15 -1.17 52.78 -4.99
CA LEU A 15 -2.09 51.76 -4.50
C LEU A 15 -1.27 50.59 -3.95
N SER A 16 -1.22 50.49 -2.62
CA SER A 16 -0.68 49.31 -1.93
C SER A 16 -1.66 48.15 -2.10
N PHE A 17 -1.34 47.23 -3.03
CA PHE A 17 -1.94 45.90 -3.03
C PHE A 17 -1.32 45.10 -1.89
N PHE A 18 -2.05 44.92 -0.80
CA PHE A 18 -1.82 43.80 0.10
C PHE A 18 -2.24 42.53 -0.64
N SER A 19 -1.28 41.83 -1.23
CA SER A 19 -1.49 40.44 -1.64
C SER A 19 -1.62 39.62 -0.36
N SER A 20 -2.85 39.28 -0.01
CA SER A 20 -3.15 38.25 0.98
C SER A 20 -2.45 36.96 0.54
N CYS A 21 -1.60 36.44 1.40
CA CYS A 21 -1.07 35.11 1.30
C CYS A 21 -2.22 34.18 1.72
N ASP A 22 -3.07 33.80 0.78
CA ASP A 22 -3.97 32.67 1.01
C ASP A 22 -3.07 31.45 1.16
N GLY A 23 -2.96 31.01 2.41
CA GLY A 23 -2.39 29.72 2.74
C GLY A 23 -3.31 28.64 2.18
N ASP A 24 -3.15 28.36 0.89
CA ASP A 24 -3.48 27.05 0.33
C ASP A 24 -2.56 26.04 1.02
N SER A 25 -3.00 25.61 2.21
CA SER A 25 -2.59 24.33 2.76
C SER A 25 -3.19 23.25 1.86
N GLU A 26 -2.60 23.07 0.69
CA GLU A 26 -2.55 21.79 0.00
C GLU A 26 -1.90 20.82 1.01
N ASN A 27 -2.72 20.19 1.85
CA ASN A 27 -2.30 18.98 2.52
C ASN A 27 -1.76 18.07 1.41
N PRO A 28 -0.53 17.54 1.52
CA PRO A 28 -0.06 16.59 0.53
C PRO A 28 -1.10 15.48 0.48
N LEU A 29 -1.76 15.34 -0.67
CA LEU A 29 -2.57 14.17 -0.95
C LEU A 29 -1.60 13.00 -0.87
N GLU A 30 -1.61 12.28 0.25
CA GLU A 30 -0.92 11.01 0.35
C GLU A 30 -1.47 10.16 -0.80
N GLN A 31 -0.64 9.93 -1.82
CA GLN A 31 -0.98 8.96 -2.85
C GLN A 31 -1.07 7.61 -2.15
N GLN A 32 -2.28 7.21 -1.82
CA GLN A 32 -2.57 5.91 -1.25
C GLN A 32 -2.29 4.86 -2.33
N GLN A 33 -1.03 4.41 -2.41
CA GLN A 33 -0.65 3.32 -3.27
C GLN A 33 -1.24 2.04 -2.66
N SER A 34 -2.19 1.43 -3.36
CA SER A 34 -2.66 0.10 -2.99
C SER A 34 -1.54 -0.90 -3.26
N ASN A 35 -1.29 -1.80 -2.31
CA ASN A 35 -0.50 -2.98 -2.60
C ASN A 35 -1.16 -3.69 -3.78
N PRO A 36 -0.42 -4.05 -4.84
CA PRO A 36 -0.96 -4.97 -5.82
C PRO A 36 -1.19 -6.30 -5.11
N VAL A 37 -2.43 -6.56 -4.72
CA VAL A 37 -2.83 -7.84 -4.13
C VAL A 37 -3.12 -8.80 -5.29
N PRO A 38 -2.78 -10.10 -5.20
CA PRO A 38 -3.27 -11.09 -6.15
C PRO A 38 -4.79 -10.99 -6.23
N GLN A 39 -5.33 -10.58 -7.38
CA GLN A 39 -6.77 -10.42 -7.58
C GLN A 39 -7.29 -11.68 -8.30
N PRO A 40 -7.96 -12.60 -7.60
CA PRO A 40 -8.49 -13.80 -8.24
C PRO A 40 -9.69 -13.38 -9.09
N GLY A 41 -9.62 -13.60 -10.40
CA GLY A 41 -10.65 -13.17 -11.35
C GLY A 41 -12.00 -13.89 -11.20
N ASP A 42 -12.07 -14.92 -10.37
CA ASP A 42 -13.28 -15.70 -10.08
C ASP A 42 -13.78 -15.53 -8.63
N ALA A 43 -13.25 -14.57 -7.89
CA ALA A 43 -13.62 -14.34 -6.50
C ALA A 43 -15.02 -13.69 -6.39
N ASP A 44 -15.86 -14.24 -5.52
CA ASP A 44 -17.03 -13.53 -4.98
C ASP A 44 -16.65 -12.69 -3.76
N GLY A 45 -15.57 -13.04 -3.05
CA GLY A 45 -15.03 -12.22 -1.97
C GLY A 45 -13.53 -12.43 -1.81
N VAL A 46 -12.85 -11.38 -1.37
CA VAL A 46 -11.42 -11.38 -1.07
C VAL A 46 -11.23 -10.77 0.30
N MET A 47 -10.52 -11.47 1.17
CA MET A 47 -10.21 -11.06 2.54
C MET A 47 -8.70 -11.17 2.74
N ALA A 48 -8.06 -10.07 3.10
CA ALA A 48 -6.61 -9.95 3.22
C ALA A 48 -6.23 -9.51 4.64
N ALA A 49 -5.36 -10.29 5.27
CA ALA A 49 -4.67 -9.96 6.52
C ALA A 49 -3.21 -9.64 6.16
N ILE A 50 -2.80 -8.40 6.41
CA ILE A 50 -1.54 -7.85 5.93
C ILE A 50 -0.73 -7.37 7.14
N LYS A 51 0.54 -7.73 7.19
CA LYS A 51 1.50 -7.17 8.15
C LYS A 51 2.55 -6.38 7.40
N ALA A 52 2.47 -5.06 7.54
CA ALA A 52 3.37 -4.14 6.86
C ALA A 52 4.54 -3.74 7.76
N LYS A 53 5.75 -3.89 7.25
CA LYS A 53 6.95 -3.35 7.88
C LYS A 53 7.10 -1.88 7.52
N SER A 54 7.09 -1.04 8.54
CA SER A 54 7.38 0.39 8.41
C SER A 54 8.89 0.58 8.32
N ASN A 55 9.34 1.19 7.22
CA ASN A 55 10.73 1.63 7.10
C ASN A 55 10.84 3.08 7.56
N THR A 56 11.86 3.35 8.36
CA THR A 56 12.20 4.72 8.78
C THR A 56 13.03 5.41 7.70
N PRO A 57 12.96 6.75 7.57
CA PRO A 57 13.81 7.51 6.67
C PRO A 57 15.30 7.23 6.88
N SER A 58 16.09 7.36 5.82
CA SER A 58 17.55 7.26 5.86
C SER A 58 18.14 8.21 6.91
N GLY A 59 19.08 7.72 7.72
CA GLY A 59 19.68 8.47 8.82
C GLY A 59 18.89 8.45 10.14
N THR A 60 17.72 7.81 10.20
CA THR A 60 17.03 7.56 11.48
C THR A 60 17.89 6.63 12.35
N PRO A 61 18.28 7.03 13.58
CA PRO A 61 19.06 6.16 14.45
C PRO A 61 18.30 4.86 14.74
N SER A 62 18.90 3.72 14.41
CA SER A 62 18.36 2.45 14.89
C SER A 62 18.64 2.34 16.40
N VAL A 63 17.61 2.03 17.18
CA VAL A 63 17.78 1.74 18.61
C VAL A 63 18.21 0.29 18.73
N PRO A 64 19.44 -0.01 19.20
CA PRO A 64 19.89 -1.38 19.34
C PRO A 64 18.92 -2.20 20.21
N GLY A 65 18.49 -3.35 19.71
CA GLY A 65 17.54 -4.23 20.39
C GLY A 65 16.06 -3.89 20.15
N MET A 66 15.73 -2.84 19.39
CA MET A 66 14.35 -2.58 18.98
C MET A 66 14.01 -3.43 17.73
N PRO A 67 12.92 -4.22 17.76
CA PRO A 67 12.44 -4.95 16.59
C PRO A 67 11.91 -3.99 15.51
N ASP A 68 11.64 -4.53 14.32
CA ASP A 68 10.98 -3.76 13.25
C ASP A 68 9.64 -3.20 13.74
N ILE A 69 9.28 -2.00 13.26
CA ILE A 69 7.94 -1.45 13.44
C ILE A 69 7.02 -2.15 12.44
N LEU A 70 6.04 -2.89 12.96
CA LEU A 70 5.09 -3.67 12.18
C LEU A 70 3.68 -3.13 12.40
N LEU A 71 2.94 -2.95 11.31
CA LEU A 71 1.56 -2.48 11.30
C LEU A 71 0.64 -3.58 10.79
N ASP A 72 -0.43 -3.83 11.52
CA ASP A 72 -1.49 -4.74 11.09
C ASP A 72 -2.51 -4.00 10.25
N VAL A 73 -2.81 -4.57 9.08
CA VAL A 73 -3.79 -4.04 8.13
C VAL A 73 -4.72 -5.18 7.74
N ALA A 74 -6.01 -4.89 7.68
CA ALA A 74 -6.99 -5.83 7.16
C ALA A 74 -7.82 -5.16 6.08
N SER A 75 -8.16 -5.93 5.05
CA SER A 75 -9.10 -5.53 4.02
C SER A 75 -10.02 -6.68 3.67
N ALA A 76 -11.31 -6.41 3.45
CA ALA A 76 -12.21 -7.38 2.87
C ALA A 76 -13.18 -6.70 1.88
N ASN A 77 -13.41 -7.38 0.76
CA ASN A 77 -14.28 -6.92 -0.32
C ASN A 77 -15.15 -8.09 -0.78
N PHE A 78 -16.43 -7.82 -1.03
CA PHE A 78 -17.41 -8.81 -1.45
C PHE A 78 -18.12 -8.30 -2.69
N TYR A 79 -18.07 -9.05 -3.78
CA TYR A 79 -18.54 -8.63 -5.09
C TYR A 79 -19.97 -9.09 -5.33
N SER A 80 -20.79 -8.22 -5.94
CA SER A 80 -22.16 -8.59 -6.33
C SER A 80 -22.19 -9.72 -7.37
N THR A 81 -21.17 -9.76 -8.22
CA THR A 81 -20.92 -10.79 -9.23
C THR A 81 -19.46 -11.20 -9.16
N SER A 82 -19.17 -12.50 -9.29
CA SER A 82 -17.81 -13.03 -9.23
C SER A 82 -16.88 -12.31 -10.22
N GLY A 83 -15.73 -11.84 -9.73
CA GLY A 83 -14.76 -11.09 -10.53
C GLY A 83 -15.20 -9.67 -10.95
N GLY A 84 -16.36 -9.20 -10.50
CA GLY A 84 -16.88 -7.87 -10.80
C GLY A 84 -16.16 -6.75 -10.03
N SER A 85 -16.59 -5.50 -10.24
CA SER A 85 -16.08 -4.32 -9.52
C SER A 85 -17.07 -3.74 -8.50
N SER A 86 -18.35 -4.10 -8.58
CA SER A 86 -19.37 -3.62 -7.67
C SER A 86 -19.36 -4.43 -6.37
N LEU A 87 -19.28 -3.73 -5.24
CA LEU A 87 -19.20 -4.33 -3.91
C LEU A 87 -20.55 -4.30 -3.19
N VAL A 88 -20.82 -5.32 -2.38
CA VAL A 88 -22.03 -5.43 -1.56
C VAL A 88 -21.69 -5.44 -0.07
N ASN A 89 -22.59 -4.86 0.73
CA ASN A 89 -22.50 -4.93 2.18
C ASN A 89 -22.91 -6.34 2.64
N VAL A 90 -22.04 -7.06 3.34
CA VAL A 90 -22.31 -8.42 3.86
C VAL A 90 -22.55 -8.44 5.37
N GLY A 91 -22.95 -7.29 5.93
CA GLY A 91 -23.10 -7.09 7.36
C GLY A 91 -21.75 -6.84 8.04
N GLU A 92 -21.60 -7.34 9.26
CA GLU A 92 -20.38 -7.23 10.05
C GLU A 92 -19.29 -8.18 9.53
N VAL A 93 -18.04 -7.70 9.49
CA VAL A 93 -16.86 -8.48 9.14
C VAL A 93 -15.81 -8.29 10.23
N MET A 94 -15.18 -9.38 10.65
CA MET A 94 -14.17 -9.38 11.72
C MET A 94 -12.94 -10.21 11.33
N LEU A 95 -11.77 -9.76 11.78
CA LEU A 95 -10.50 -10.49 11.74
C LEU A 95 -9.98 -10.68 13.17
N ASN A 96 -9.72 -11.91 13.59
CA ASN A 96 -9.22 -12.26 14.93
C ASN A 96 -10.03 -11.59 16.06
N ASP A 97 -11.35 -11.57 15.92
CA ASP A 97 -12.31 -10.90 16.82
C ASP A 97 -12.26 -9.35 16.82
N PHE A 98 -11.44 -8.74 15.97
CA PHE A 98 -11.47 -7.30 15.71
C PHE A 98 -12.44 -6.96 14.59
N LYS A 99 -13.38 -6.07 14.89
CA LYS A 99 -14.40 -5.62 13.93
C LYS A 99 -13.78 -4.68 12.89
N LEU A 100 -14.01 -4.99 11.62
CA LEU A 100 -13.66 -4.10 10.51
C LEU A 100 -14.73 -3.02 10.33
N GLN A 101 -14.29 -1.84 9.93
CA GLN A 101 -15.13 -0.73 9.52
C GLN A 101 -15.53 -0.91 8.06
N ASN A 102 -16.83 -0.83 7.79
CA ASN A 102 -17.33 -0.68 6.42
C ASN A 102 -17.21 0.80 6.04
N ILE A 103 -16.35 1.10 5.08
CA ILE A 103 -16.16 2.45 4.54
C ILE A 103 -16.97 2.63 3.26
N SER A 104 -17.08 3.88 2.78
CA SER A 104 -17.80 4.21 1.56
C SER A 104 -17.48 3.23 0.42
N GLY A 105 -18.51 2.69 -0.22
CA GLY A 105 -18.36 1.70 -1.29
C GLY A 105 -18.36 0.24 -0.86
N ASN A 106 -18.73 -0.11 0.38
CA ASN A 106 -18.81 -1.48 0.90
C ASN A 106 -17.46 -2.23 0.99
N THR A 107 -16.36 -1.48 1.07
CA THR A 107 -15.05 -2.03 1.44
C THR A 107 -14.95 -2.09 2.96
N TYR A 108 -14.38 -3.18 3.47
CA TYR A 108 -14.12 -3.37 4.89
C TYR A 108 -12.63 -3.19 5.14
N ILE A 109 -12.26 -2.36 6.12
CA ILE A 109 -10.89 -2.17 6.56
C ILE A 109 -10.80 -2.16 8.09
N ASN A 110 -9.62 -2.39 8.67
CA ASN A 110 -9.46 -2.14 10.10
C ASN A 110 -9.65 -0.65 10.44
N ASN A 111 -10.03 -0.38 11.68
CA ASN A 111 -9.99 0.99 12.19
C ASN A 111 -8.55 1.48 12.12
N PHE A 112 -8.33 2.65 11.53
CA PHE A 112 -6.99 3.24 11.34
C PHE A 112 -6.27 3.52 12.67
N THR A 113 -6.99 3.58 13.78
CA THR A 113 -6.42 3.68 15.14
C THR A 113 -6.09 2.33 15.78
N ASP A 114 -6.58 1.24 15.21
CA ASP A 114 -6.33 -0.12 15.67
C ASP A 114 -5.24 -0.77 14.82
N ILE A 115 -4.02 -0.72 15.35
CA ILE A 115 -2.82 -1.28 14.73
C ILE A 115 -2.50 -2.69 15.26
N THR A 116 -3.36 -3.27 16.10
CA THR A 116 -3.12 -4.55 16.77
C THR A 116 -4.26 -5.51 16.48
N LEU A 117 -4.31 -6.04 15.26
CA LEU A 117 -5.30 -7.04 14.84
C LEU A 117 -4.90 -8.46 15.23
N GLY A 118 -3.83 -8.60 16.03
CA GLY A 118 -3.28 -9.89 16.41
C GLY A 118 -2.79 -10.70 15.21
N ILE A 119 -2.37 -10.05 14.13
CA ILE A 119 -1.78 -10.75 12.98
C ILE A 119 -0.33 -11.04 13.36
N ASN A 120 0.13 -12.29 13.35
CA ASN A 120 1.51 -12.62 13.70
C ASN A 120 2.06 -13.70 12.77
N SER A 121 3.35 -13.63 12.43
CA SER A 121 4.00 -14.67 11.60
C SER A 121 3.84 -16.05 12.23
N GLY A 122 3.46 -17.03 11.41
CA GLY A 122 3.16 -18.39 11.86
C GLY A 122 1.79 -18.60 12.50
N GLN A 123 0.99 -17.54 12.67
CA GLN A 123 -0.37 -17.62 13.22
C GLN A 123 -1.40 -17.82 12.11
N ALA A 124 -2.43 -18.64 12.36
CA ALA A 124 -3.63 -18.68 11.53
C ALA A 124 -4.53 -17.47 11.84
N ASN A 125 -5.21 -16.94 10.82
CA ASN A 125 -6.11 -15.81 10.96
C ASN A 125 -7.57 -16.29 10.96
N GLY A 126 -8.34 -15.85 11.95
CA GLY A 126 -9.77 -16.12 12.08
C GLY A 126 -10.61 -15.02 11.43
N TRP A 127 -11.50 -15.38 10.54
CA TRP A 127 -12.42 -14.48 9.86
C TRP A 127 -13.87 -14.80 10.23
N LYS A 128 -14.67 -13.77 10.45
CA LYS A 128 -16.11 -13.89 10.68
C LYS A 128 -16.87 -12.89 9.82
N VAL A 129 -17.95 -13.36 9.20
CA VAL A 129 -18.84 -12.54 8.36
C VAL A 129 -20.28 -12.82 8.79
N ALA A 130 -21.05 -11.76 9.02
CA ALA A 130 -22.45 -11.89 9.46
C ALA A 130 -23.37 -12.45 8.36
N GLY A 131 -23.12 -12.09 7.10
CA GLY A 131 -23.92 -12.48 5.95
C GLY A 131 -25.03 -11.47 5.66
N ALA A 132 -25.15 -11.07 4.39
CA ALA A 132 -26.22 -10.25 3.82
C ALA A 132 -26.08 -10.22 2.29
N ASN A 133 -27.08 -9.69 1.59
CA ASN A 133 -27.00 -9.37 0.15
C ASN A 133 -26.48 -10.53 -0.73
N GLY A 134 -26.98 -11.74 -0.47
CA GLY A 134 -26.62 -12.94 -1.23
C GLY A 134 -25.36 -13.67 -0.75
N PHE A 135 -24.79 -13.27 0.39
CA PHE A 135 -23.74 -14.00 1.10
C PHE A 135 -24.28 -14.62 2.39
N ASP A 136 -23.97 -15.89 2.60
CA ASP A 136 -24.21 -16.58 3.87
C ASP A 136 -23.22 -16.09 4.93
N GLY A 137 -23.67 -16.03 6.20
CA GLY A 137 -22.78 -15.77 7.32
C GLY A 137 -21.85 -16.96 7.59
N PHE A 138 -20.61 -16.70 7.99
CA PHE A 138 -19.63 -17.75 8.27
C PHE A 138 -18.58 -17.36 9.31
N THR A 139 -17.90 -18.38 9.82
CA THR A 139 -16.65 -18.26 10.58
C THR A 139 -15.64 -19.22 9.97
N HIS A 140 -14.44 -18.75 9.68
CA HIS A 140 -13.39 -19.52 9.04
C HIS A 140 -12.03 -19.17 9.64
N THR A 141 -11.23 -20.17 9.99
CA THR A 141 -9.83 -19.95 10.37
C THR A 141 -8.95 -20.46 9.25
N THR A 142 -8.00 -19.64 8.79
CA THR A 142 -7.18 -19.99 7.64
C THR A 142 -6.31 -21.22 7.93
N ALA A 143 -6.25 -22.18 7.01
CA ALA A 143 -5.34 -23.31 7.16
C ALA A 143 -3.90 -22.91 6.85
N LYS A 144 -3.72 -21.97 5.91
CA LYS A 144 -2.44 -21.28 5.73
C LYS A 144 -2.22 -20.25 6.83
N VAL A 145 -1.06 -20.33 7.47
CA VAL A 145 -0.63 -19.39 8.50
C VAL A 145 -0.01 -18.14 7.90
N MET A 146 0.03 -17.05 8.63
CA MET A 146 0.69 -15.81 8.23
C MET A 146 2.16 -16.06 7.84
N PRO A 147 2.64 -15.55 6.69
CA PRO A 147 4.04 -15.62 6.31
C PRO A 147 4.99 -15.04 7.37
N GLY A 148 6.23 -15.50 7.34
CA GLY A 148 7.34 -14.79 8.00
C GLY A 148 7.54 -13.40 7.39
N VAL A 149 7.97 -12.42 8.19
CA VAL A 149 8.23 -11.05 7.71
C VAL A 149 9.31 -11.06 6.62
N VAL A 150 8.94 -10.66 5.40
CA VAL A 150 9.89 -10.43 4.31
C VAL A 150 10.71 -9.16 4.56
N LYS A 151 11.99 -9.19 4.17
CA LYS A 151 12.90 -8.05 4.33
C LYS A 151 13.76 -7.87 3.11
N PHE A 152 13.85 -6.64 2.61
CA PHE A 152 14.87 -6.29 1.64
C PHE A 152 16.27 -6.60 2.18
N ALA A 153 17.18 -6.97 1.28
CA ALA A 153 18.59 -7.12 1.60
C ALA A 153 19.14 -5.79 2.15
N SER A 154 20.09 -5.86 3.07
CA SER A 154 20.66 -4.68 3.75
C SER A 154 21.38 -3.73 2.79
N ASN A 155 21.84 -4.25 1.65
CA ASN A 155 22.51 -3.50 0.59
C ASN A 155 21.56 -3.04 -0.54
N GLN A 156 20.24 -3.12 -0.35
CA GLN A 156 19.28 -2.62 -1.35
C GLN A 156 19.41 -1.10 -1.50
N SER A 157 19.68 -0.64 -2.72
CA SER A 157 19.90 0.78 -3.02
C SER A 157 18.65 1.63 -2.78
N GLU A 158 18.86 2.84 -2.24
CA GLU A 158 17.84 3.90 -2.12
C GLU A 158 17.74 4.77 -3.38
N THR A 159 18.69 4.64 -4.31
CA THR A 159 18.65 5.28 -5.63
C THR A 159 18.66 4.21 -6.72
N ILE A 160 17.65 4.20 -7.57
CA ILE A 160 17.43 3.18 -8.58
C ILE A 160 17.41 3.82 -9.96
N SER A 161 18.33 3.39 -10.83
CA SER A 161 18.31 3.86 -12.21
C SER A 161 17.38 3.04 -13.09
N ILE A 162 16.29 3.67 -13.49
CA ILE A 162 15.26 3.11 -14.38
C ILE A 162 15.69 3.15 -15.85
N SER A 163 16.80 3.82 -16.16
CA SER A 163 17.47 3.74 -17.47
C SER A 163 18.19 2.41 -17.71
N SER A 164 18.34 1.58 -16.67
CA SER A 164 19.03 0.30 -16.69
C SER A 164 18.17 -0.82 -16.10
N SER A 165 18.64 -2.07 -16.16
CA SER A 165 17.94 -3.15 -15.48
C SER A 165 18.12 -3.04 -13.97
N VAL A 166 17.02 -3.17 -13.23
CA VAL A 166 16.99 -3.02 -11.78
C VAL A 166 16.85 -4.38 -11.13
N THR A 167 17.74 -4.71 -10.21
CA THR A 167 17.63 -5.93 -9.40
C THR A 167 17.21 -5.58 -7.98
N LEU A 168 16.12 -6.18 -7.53
CA LEU A 168 15.68 -6.14 -6.14
C LEU A 168 16.09 -7.45 -5.46
N SER A 169 16.44 -7.39 -4.17
CA SER A 169 16.83 -8.57 -3.40
C SER A 169 16.30 -8.55 -1.97
N ILE A 170 16.01 -9.73 -1.43
CA ILE A 170 15.62 -9.97 -0.04
C ILE A 170 16.68 -10.77 0.70
N GLN A 171 16.63 -10.74 2.04
CA GLN A 171 17.56 -11.49 2.89
C GLN A 171 17.39 -13.01 2.74
N SER A 172 16.14 -13.47 2.74
CA SER A 172 15.77 -14.86 2.60
C SER A 172 14.29 -14.97 2.24
N VAL A 173 13.89 -16.07 1.60
CA VAL A 173 12.48 -16.40 1.38
C VAL A 173 11.84 -16.74 2.74
N PRO A 174 10.79 -16.03 3.18
CA PRO A 174 10.15 -16.35 4.46
C PRO A 174 9.41 -17.69 4.43
N SER A 175 9.20 -18.28 5.61
CA SER A 175 8.39 -19.49 5.78
C SER A 175 6.90 -19.21 5.51
N GLY A 176 6.15 -20.25 5.10
CA GLY A 176 4.70 -20.16 4.93
C GLY A 176 4.28 -19.34 3.71
N VAL A 177 5.13 -19.21 2.70
CA VAL A 177 4.88 -18.39 1.51
C VAL A 177 4.53 -19.27 0.31
N ASP A 178 3.52 -18.88 -0.46
CA ASP A 178 3.24 -19.45 -1.78
C ASP A 178 4.08 -18.75 -2.84
N ASN A 179 4.10 -17.41 -2.82
CA ASN A 179 4.90 -16.62 -3.72
C ASN A 179 5.29 -15.25 -3.15
N ILE A 180 6.20 -14.57 -3.84
CA ILE A 180 6.63 -13.22 -3.50
C ILE A 180 6.36 -12.31 -4.69
N LEU A 181 5.66 -11.22 -4.41
CA LEU A 181 5.41 -10.14 -5.34
C LEU A 181 6.45 -9.05 -5.16
N TRP A 182 6.96 -8.57 -6.28
CA TRP A 182 7.99 -7.55 -6.38
C TRP A 182 7.43 -6.38 -7.16
N VAL A 183 7.61 -5.18 -6.64
CA VAL A 183 6.97 -3.98 -7.17
C VAL A 183 7.98 -2.85 -7.27
N ILE A 184 7.93 -2.13 -8.38
CA ILE A 184 8.54 -0.80 -8.54
C ILE A 184 7.44 0.15 -9.01
N SER A 185 7.28 1.29 -8.33
CA SER A 185 6.33 2.33 -8.71
C SER A 185 6.95 3.72 -8.65
N ASP A 186 6.56 4.57 -9.60
CA ASP A 186 6.86 6.02 -9.62
C ASP A 186 5.66 6.88 -9.14
N GLY A 187 4.61 6.26 -8.59
CA GLY A 187 3.35 6.89 -8.21
C GLY A 187 2.33 7.05 -9.36
N SER A 188 2.75 6.98 -10.62
CA SER A 188 1.89 6.98 -11.82
C SER A 188 1.79 5.58 -12.47
N LYS A 189 2.92 4.90 -12.59
CA LYS A 189 3.09 3.57 -13.17
C LYS A 189 3.55 2.60 -12.09
N VAL A 190 3.05 1.38 -12.17
CA VAL A 190 3.44 0.25 -11.31
C VAL A 190 3.91 -0.87 -12.22
N VAL A 191 5.08 -1.44 -11.92
CA VAL A 191 5.60 -2.63 -12.59
C VAL A 191 5.72 -3.73 -11.55
N THR A 192 5.11 -4.88 -11.82
CA THR A 192 5.05 -6.01 -10.88
C THR A 192 5.65 -7.26 -11.50
N LYS A 193 6.31 -8.06 -10.66
CA LYS A 193 6.77 -9.41 -11.01
C LYS A 193 6.54 -10.34 -9.83
N GLU A 194 6.38 -11.62 -10.13
CA GLU A 194 6.15 -12.64 -9.12
C GLU A 194 7.24 -13.72 -9.21
N SER A 195 7.90 -14.02 -8.10
CA SER A 195 8.91 -15.07 -8.03
C SER A 195 9.26 -15.38 -6.58
N ARG A 196 9.40 -16.66 -6.26
CA ARG A 196 9.90 -17.15 -4.96
C ARG A 196 11.42 -17.01 -4.80
N ALA A 197 12.13 -16.43 -5.76
CA ALA A 197 13.58 -16.24 -5.67
C ALA A 197 13.93 -15.21 -4.60
N THR A 198 15.17 -15.20 -4.12
CA THR A 198 15.68 -14.15 -3.24
C THR A 198 16.05 -12.87 -3.97
N SER A 199 16.04 -12.88 -5.31
CA SER A 199 16.32 -11.72 -6.14
C SER A 199 15.53 -11.78 -7.44
N ILE A 200 15.15 -10.62 -7.95
CA ILE A 200 14.52 -10.49 -9.26
C ILE A 200 15.05 -9.28 -10.02
N THR A 201 15.18 -9.42 -11.34
CA THR A 201 15.58 -8.33 -12.22
C THR A 201 14.39 -7.85 -13.04
N PHE A 202 14.14 -6.55 -13.00
CA PHE A 202 13.29 -5.81 -13.92
C PHE A 202 14.16 -5.26 -15.05
N SER A 203 13.87 -5.69 -16.27
CA SER A 203 14.52 -5.20 -17.47
C SER A 203 14.17 -3.74 -17.75
N THR A 204 15.05 -3.04 -18.45
CA THR A 204 14.80 -1.65 -18.90
C THR A 204 13.50 -1.54 -19.71
N SER A 205 13.16 -2.56 -20.50
CA SER A 205 11.90 -2.60 -21.26
C SER A 205 10.66 -2.66 -20.38
N GLU A 206 10.70 -3.42 -19.27
CA GLU A 206 9.58 -3.46 -18.31
C GLU A 206 9.40 -2.10 -17.61
N LEU A 207 10.51 -1.41 -17.35
CA LEU A 207 10.55 -0.08 -16.72
C LEU A 207 10.29 1.08 -17.69
N SER A 208 10.17 0.80 -18.99
CA SER A 208 9.93 1.83 -20.01
C SER A 208 8.70 2.68 -19.69
N GLY A 209 8.85 4.00 -19.72
CA GLY A 209 7.76 4.94 -19.41
C GLY A 209 7.54 5.18 -17.92
N MET A 210 8.36 4.62 -17.03
CA MET A 210 8.46 5.13 -15.66
C MET A 210 9.10 6.52 -15.66
N LYS A 211 8.64 7.37 -14.75
CA LYS A 211 9.13 8.73 -14.55
C LYS A 211 10.23 8.74 -13.50
N THR A 212 11.16 9.69 -13.67
CA THR A 212 12.10 10.04 -12.61
C THR A 212 11.33 10.72 -11.48
N THR A 213 11.64 10.37 -10.23
CA THR A 213 10.97 10.90 -9.05
C THR A 213 11.81 10.70 -7.80
N GLY A 214 11.78 11.64 -6.86
CA GLY A 214 12.38 11.48 -5.53
C GLY A 214 11.51 10.67 -4.56
N GLN A 215 10.30 10.28 -4.96
CA GLN A 215 9.29 9.64 -4.12
C GLN A 215 8.84 8.30 -4.72
N GLY A 216 9.73 7.59 -5.41
CA GLY A 216 9.42 6.26 -5.91
C GLY A 216 9.28 5.27 -4.77
N ILE A 217 8.61 4.15 -5.04
CA ILE A 217 8.40 3.08 -4.07
C ILE A 217 8.89 1.78 -4.68
N ILE A 218 9.71 1.04 -3.93
CA ILE A 218 9.90 -0.39 -4.15
C ILE A 218 9.22 -1.17 -3.04
N GLN A 219 8.69 -2.33 -3.40
CA GLN A 219 8.02 -3.17 -2.43
C GLN A 219 8.24 -4.65 -2.73
N VAL A 220 8.34 -5.42 -1.66
CA VAL A 220 8.34 -6.87 -1.70
C VAL A 220 7.27 -7.39 -0.75
N ALA A 221 6.35 -8.20 -1.27
CA ALA A 221 5.23 -8.76 -0.52
C ALA A 221 5.29 -10.28 -0.60
N ALA A 222 5.56 -10.93 0.53
CA ALA A 222 5.51 -12.38 0.65
C ALA A 222 4.12 -12.78 1.09
N TYR A 223 3.46 -13.61 0.29
CA TYR A 223 2.05 -13.92 0.50
C TYR A 223 1.75 -15.41 0.36
N ASN A 224 0.64 -15.81 0.97
CA ASN A 224 -0.03 -17.06 0.67
C ASN A 224 -1.53 -16.82 0.55
N SER A 225 -2.20 -17.73 -0.15
CA SER A 225 -3.65 -17.67 -0.30
C SER A 225 -4.30 -19.04 -0.26
N GLU A 226 -5.53 -19.05 0.21
CA GLU A 226 -6.43 -20.20 0.11
C GLU A 226 -7.83 -19.73 -0.27
N SER A 227 -8.65 -20.64 -0.79
CA SER A 227 -10.05 -20.33 -1.07
C SER A 227 -10.99 -21.39 -0.50
N ARG A 228 -12.22 -20.94 -0.24
CA ARG A 228 -13.35 -21.78 0.19
C ARG A 228 -14.61 -21.35 -0.52
N THR A 229 -15.45 -22.32 -0.84
CA THR A 229 -16.81 -22.06 -1.33
C THR A 229 -17.77 -22.15 -0.15
N ILE A 230 -18.47 -21.06 0.15
CA ILE A 230 -19.41 -20.92 1.26
C ILE A 230 -20.71 -20.36 0.69
N GLY A 231 -21.83 -21.04 0.90
CA GLY A 231 -23.12 -20.62 0.32
C GLY A 231 -23.11 -20.51 -1.21
N GLY A 232 -22.26 -21.30 -1.88
CA GLY A 232 -22.07 -21.21 -3.33
C GLY A 232 -21.20 -20.04 -3.81
N LYS A 233 -20.65 -19.22 -2.89
CA LYS A 233 -19.74 -18.10 -3.18
C LYS A 233 -18.29 -18.48 -2.93
N LYS A 234 -17.38 -18.16 -3.84
CA LYS A 234 -15.95 -18.43 -3.71
C LYS A 234 -15.24 -17.28 -3.01
N ILE A 235 -14.75 -17.54 -1.80
CA ILE A 235 -14.05 -16.56 -0.95
C ILE A 235 -12.57 -16.90 -0.92
N TYR A 236 -11.72 -15.90 -1.18
CA TYR A 236 -10.28 -16.00 -1.04
C TYR A 236 -9.81 -15.34 0.25
N PHE A 237 -8.91 -16.03 0.94
CA PHE A 237 -8.23 -15.56 2.13
C PHE A 237 -6.75 -15.41 1.81
N ILE A 238 -6.22 -14.21 2.01
CA ILE A 238 -4.85 -13.83 1.69
C ILE A 238 -4.15 -13.44 2.99
N ASN A 239 -2.98 -14.02 3.22
CA ASN A 239 -2.07 -13.59 4.25
C ASN A 239 -0.82 -13.00 3.59
N GLU A 240 -0.43 -11.79 3.97
CA GLU A 240 0.66 -11.07 3.33
C GLU A 240 1.56 -10.39 4.35
N THR A 241 2.87 -10.56 4.23
CA THR A 241 3.83 -9.65 4.87
C THR A 241 4.49 -8.81 3.81
N VAL A 242 4.70 -7.53 4.09
CA VAL A 242 5.20 -6.58 3.10
C VAL A 242 6.28 -5.68 3.68
N ASP A 243 7.33 -5.44 2.89
CA ASP A 243 8.40 -4.47 3.17
C ASP A 243 8.44 -3.47 2.00
N SER A 244 8.21 -2.18 2.31
CA SER A 244 8.10 -1.11 1.31
C SER A 244 9.07 0.02 1.61
N LYS A 245 9.90 0.40 0.63
CA LYS A 245 10.90 1.47 0.78
C LYS A 245 10.63 2.61 -0.20
N PHE A 246 10.74 3.84 0.29
CA PHE A 246 10.88 5.01 -0.57
C PHE A 246 12.27 5.04 -1.18
N VAL A 247 12.34 5.36 -2.46
CA VAL A 247 13.56 5.43 -3.26
C VAL A 247 13.53 6.61 -4.21
N THR A 248 14.70 7.07 -4.62
CA THR A 248 14.83 7.95 -5.78
C THR A 248 14.90 7.10 -7.06
N LEU A 249 14.03 7.36 -8.03
CA LEU A 249 14.07 6.78 -9.37
C LEU A 249 14.70 7.79 -10.34
N ASN A 250 15.76 7.39 -11.06
CA ASN A 250 16.50 8.25 -11.99
C ASN A 250 16.82 7.66 -13.37
#